data_AF-A0AB34HE73-F1
#
_entry.id   AF-A0AB34HE73-F1
#
_cell.length_a   1.000
_cell.length_b   1.000
_cell.length_c   1.000
_cell.angle_alpha   90.00
_cell.angle_beta   90.00
_cell.angle_gamma   90.00
#
_symmetry.space_group_name_H-M   'P 1'
#
loop_
_entity.id
_entity.type
_entity.pdbx_description
1 polymer ?
#
loop_
_entity_poly.entity_id
_entity_poly.type
_entity_poly.pdbx_seq_one_letter_code
_entity_poly.pdbx_strand_id
1 'polypeptide(L)'
;MSSAIFVMAPQLPQTWIPFWEPVLMSMGPRSPAFAPMEPYRSLALLTSSLGLLSLLVALSTNFWFVAEGPSSSHSGLWPRGDQGSVKGYIHVTQSFCILAALWGLISVSFLVMSCIPSLSAPGRGPIVSTFTAFAAALSLTVAMVVYTVERWKQPGHPQIQSFFSWSFYLGWVSTVLFLCAGSSLPGMGVKRSLQSGGTLLGFLANILTILSTATNYWIRYSGGHSGLWQECSGGTCSNIPCQTMLAVTGACMVLAAGCSIVGLVMGLRILCQEGDSRGRTTSAIFFLCGLLLLIAMTGYTVKNAWKNDVFFSWSYFSGWLALPFSVLAGFCFLLADMIMQSTDAISGFPVCL
;
A
#
# COMPACT_ATOMS: atom_id res chain seq x y z
N MET A 1 50.25 81.09 49.75
CA MET A 1 48.87 80.62 49.99
C MET A 1 48.74 79.19 49.47
N SER A 2 48.52 78.27 50.41
CA SER A 2 47.94 76.91 50.32
C SER A 2 48.48 75.84 49.36
N SER A 3 49.24 74.88 49.95
CA SER A 3 48.93 73.44 50.17
C SER A 3 48.37 72.57 49.03
N ALA A 4 48.60 71.25 48.88
CA ALA A 4 49.56 70.24 49.36
C ALA A 4 49.11 68.87 48.75
N ILE A 5 50.03 68.12 48.14
CA ILE A 5 50.37 66.69 48.36
C ILE A 5 49.23 65.63 48.45
N PHE A 6 49.32 64.56 47.62
CA PHE A 6 49.01 63.14 47.96
C PHE A 6 49.62 62.24 46.85
N VAL A 7 50.78 61.59 47.04
CA VAL A 7 51.12 60.30 47.72
C VAL A 7 50.69 59.03 46.95
N MET A 8 51.72 58.21 46.65
CA MET A 8 51.73 56.84 46.10
C MET A 8 50.99 55.79 46.96
N ALA A 9 50.46 54.73 46.34
CA ALA A 9 50.92 53.33 46.50
C ALA A 9 50.06 52.31 45.70
N PRO A 10 50.66 51.20 45.21
CA PRO A 10 50.00 50.10 44.45
C PRO A 10 49.51 48.98 45.41
N GLN A 11 48.82 47.92 44.93
CA GLN A 11 48.84 46.53 45.48
C GLN A 11 48.04 45.53 44.61
N LEU A 12 48.44 44.25 44.72
CA LEU A 12 48.33 43.10 43.80
C LEU A 12 47.29 42.05 44.35
N PRO A 13 47.19 40.76 43.94
CA PRO A 13 45.92 40.09 43.58
C PRO A 13 45.49 38.86 44.45
N GLN A 14 44.34 38.27 44.07
CA GLN A 14 43.92 36.85 44.12
C GLN A 14 43.65 36.08 45.46
N THR A 15 42.52 35.35 45.41
CA THR A 15 42.17 34.05 46.05
C THR A 15 41.60 34.05 47.47
N TRP A 16 40.32 33.63 47.62
CA TRP A 16 39.77 32.72 48.65
C TRP A 16 38.35 32.26 48.22
N ILE A 17 38.10 30.94 48.18
CA ILE A 17 36.81 30.23 47.92
C ILE A 17 36.43 29.49 49.24
N PRO A 18 35.14 29.39 49.67
CA PRO A 18 34.32 28.15 49.49
C PRO A 18 32.80 28.41 49.30
N PHE A 19 32.08 27.73 48.40
CA PHE A 19 31.40 26.43 48.53
C PHE A 19 30.16 26.39 49.48
N TRP A 20 28.97 26.77 48.98
CA TRP A 20 27.67 26.13 49.28
C TRP A 20 26.60 26.53 48.22
N GLU A 21 26.04 25.52 47.55
CA GLU A 21 24.91 25.51 46.58
C GLU A 21 23.56 25.92 47.22
N PRO A 22 22.42 26.17 46.51
CA PRO A 22 21.90 25.35 45.39
C PRO A 22 21.06 26.03 44.27
N VAL A 23 20.97 25.33 43.13
CA VAL A 23 19.78 25.17 42.27
C VAL A 23 18.97 26.43 41.91
N LEU A 24 19.20 26.97 40.71
CA LEU A 24 18.18 27.68 39.93
C LEU A 24 18.48 27.64 38.42
N MET A 25 17.87 26.65 37.77
CA MET A 25 17.06 26.86 36.57
C MET A 25 17.68 27.71 35.44
N SER A 26 18.55 27.09 34.64
CA SER A 26 18.65 27.44 33.22
C SER A 26 17.73 26.52 32.42
N MET A 27 16.41 26.70 32.62
CA MET A 27 15.42 26.32 31.61
C MET A 27 15.34 27.49 30.64
N GLY A 28 16.26 27.53 29.66
CA GLY A 28 15.97 28.26 28.43
C GLY A 28 14.69 27.66 27.82
N PRO A 29 13.75 28.45 27.31
CA PRO A 29 12.57 27.90 26.67
C PRO A 29 13.04 27.14 25.43
N ARG A 30 13.07 25.81 25.51
CA ARG A 30 12.95 24.97 24.32
C ARG A 30 11.57 25.29 23.79
N SER A 31 11.51 26.20 22.83
CA SER A 31 10.41 26.28 21.89
C SER A 31 10.08 24.85 21.46
N PRO A 32 8.84 24.37 21.65
CA PRO A 32 8.43 23.13 21.04
C PRO A 32 8.40 23.43 19.54
N ALA A 33 9.50 23.11 18.85
CA ALA A 33 9.42 22.84 17.44
C ALA A 33 8.30 21.80 17.30
N PHE A 34 7.15 22.24 16.80
CA PHE A 34 6.05 21.37 16.40
C PHE A 34 6.65 20.37 15.42
N ALA A 35 7.01 19.19 15.92
CA ALA A 35 7.59 18.13 15.13
C ALA A 35 6.50 17.66 14.15
N PRO A 36 6.68 17.76 12.83
CA PRO A 36 5.70 17.26 11.86
C PRO A 36 5.69 15.72 11.77
N MET A 37 6.05 15.01 12.85
CA MET A 37 6.27 13.56 12.93
C MET A 37 5.05 12.75 13.38
N GLU A 38 3.95 13.39 13.80
CA GLU A 38 2.72 12.71 14.24
C GLU A 38 1.83 12.08 13.14
N PRO A 39 1.61 12.69 11.95
CA PRO A 39 0.61 12.16 11.00
C PRO A 39 1.03 10.82 10.37
N TYR A 40 2.33 10.60 10.25
CA TYR A 40 2.90 9.39 9.66
C TYR A 40 2.80 8.18 10.60
N ARG A 41 3.06 8.37 11.91
CA ARG A 41 2.88 7.29 12.90
C ARG A 41 1.41 6.92 13.01
N SER A 42 0.53 7.93 12.98
CA SER A 42 -0.91 7.74 12.95
C SER A 42 -1.39 7.00 11.70
N LEU A 43 -0.82 7.30 10.51
CA LEU A 43 -1.15 6.58 9.27
C LEU A 43 -0.62 5.14 9.27
N ALA A 44 0.61 4.90 9.73
CA ALA A 44 1.19 3.57 9.85
C ALA A 44 0.41 2.72 10.88
N LEU A 45 -0.01 3.34 11.99
CA LEU A 45 -0.85 2.73 13.00
C LEU A 45 -2.24 2.42 12.45
N LEU A 46 -2.87 3.35 11.72
CA LEU A 46 -4.17 3.15 11.09
C LEU A 46 -4.13 2.03 10.04
N THR A 47 -3.12 2.02 9.17
CA THR A 47 -3.00 1.00 8.12
C THR A 47 -2.65 -0.38 8.70
N SER A 48 -1.76 -0.45 9.70
CA SER A 48 -1.46 -1.72 10.41
C SER A 48 -2.64 -2.24 11.19
N SER A 49 -3.38 -1.37 11.89
CA SER A 49 -4.55 -1.76 12.67
C SER A 49 -5.71 -2.18 11.77
N LEU A 50 -5.96 -1.46 10.67
CA LEU A 50 -6.97 -1.84 9.69
C LEU A 50 -6.58 -3.14 8.97
N GLY A 51 -5.29 -3.34 8.66
CA GLY A 51 -4.77 -4.57 8.09
C GLY A 51 -4.95 -5.76 9.03
N LEU A 52 -4.63 -5.59 10.31
CA LEU A 52 -4.82 -6.60 11.36
C LEU A 52 -6.30 -6.90 11.59
N LEU A 53 -7.15 -5.87 11.69
CA LEU A 53 -8.60 -6.04 11.84
C LEU A 53 -9.18 -6.81 10.66
N SER A 54 -8.81 -6.44 9.43
CA SER A 54 -9.26 -7.12 8.21
C SER A 54 -8.83 -8.58 8.19
N LEU A 55 -7.60 -8.89 8.63
CA LEU A 55 -7.11 -10.27 8.75
C LEU A 55 -7.87 -11.06 9.82
N LEU A 56 -8.15 -10.46 10.98
CA LEU A 56 -8.91 -11.12 12.05
C LEU A 56 -10.36 -11.37 11.64
N VAL A 57 -10.98 -10.43 10.93
CA VAL A 57 -12.32 -10.62 10.34
C VAL A 57 -12.29 -11.74 9.29
N ALA A 58 -11.28 -11.76 8.41
CA ALA A 58 -11.11 -12.86 7.46
C ALA A 58 -10.97 -14.21 8.19
N LEU A 59 -10.11 -14.30 9.21
CA LEU A 59 -9.86 -15.54 9.97
C LEU A 59 -11.07 -16.05 10.76
N SER A 60 -11.91 -15.15 11.26
CA SER A 60 -13.08 -15.50 12.08
C SER A 60 -14.32 -15.87 11.28
N THR A 61 -14.35 -15.55 9.99
CA THR A 61 -15.54 -15.69 9.15
C THR A 61 -15.46 -16.91 8.24
N ASN A 62 -16.63 -17.49 7.95
CA ASN A 62 -16.74 -18.71 7.16
C ASN A 62 -16.99 -18.48 5.67
N PHE A 63 -16.73 -17.26 5.17
CA PHE A 63 -17.03 -16.84 3.81
C PHE A 63 -15.76 -16.69 2.97
N TRP A 64 -14.88 -17.69 3.03
CA TRP A 64 -13.70 -17.74 2.16
C TRP A 64 -14.05 -18.29 0.79
N PHE A 65 -14.92 -19.28 0.76
CA PHE A 65 -15.32 -19.97 -0.45
C PHE A 65 -16.81 -20.29 -0.39
N VAL A 66 -17.52 -20.01 -1.48
CA VAL A 66 -18.94 -20.28 -1.61
C VAL A 66 -19.15 -21.20 -2.80
N ALA A 67 -19.99 -22.21 -2.58
CA ALA A 67 -20.48 -23.10 -3.60
C ALA A 67 -22.00 -22.90 -3.72
N GLU A 68 -22.45 -22.48 -4.90
CA GLU A 68 -23.86 -22.31 -5.24
C GLU A 68 -24.33 -23.52 -6.07
N GLY A 69 -25.39 -24.16 -5.57
CA GLY A 69 -26.10 -25.27 -6.18
C GLY A 69 -27.56 -25.26 -5.72
N PRO A 70 -28.24 -26.41 -5.57
CA PRO A 70 -29.61 -26.47 -5.03
C PRO A 70 -29.73 -25.89 -3.61
N SER A 71 -28.62 -25.92 -2.86
CA SER A 71 -28.45 -25.22 -1.59
C SER A 71 -27.09 -24.51 -1.59
N SER A 72 -27.07 -23.26 -1.11
CA SER A 72 -25.83 -22.49 -0.98
C SER A 72 -25.03 -22.97 0.22
N SER A 73 -23.76 -23.31 0.02
CA SER A 73 -22.85 -23.69 1.11
C SER A 73 -21.64 -22.76 1.15
N HIS A 74 -21.31 -22.28 2.34
CA HIS A 74 -20.15 -21.43 2.59
C HIS A 74 -19.14 -22.17 3.48
N SER A 75 -17.86 -22.04 3.13
CA SER A 75 -16.76 -22.71 3.82
C SER A 75 -15.72 -21.68 4.26
N GLY A 76 -15.38 -21.74 5.54
CA GLY A 76 -14.32 -20.96 6.17
C GLY A 76 -12.99 -21.68 6.17
N LEU A 77 -12.00 -21.01 6.76
CA LEU A 77 -10.70 -21.61 7.03
C LEU A 77 -10.77 -22.67 8.15
N TRP A 78 -11.81 -22.61 9.01
CA TRP A 78 -12.05 -23.53 10.13
C TRP A 78 -13.28 -24.41 9.86
N PRO A 79 -13.10 -25.62 9.30
CA PRO A 79 -14.22 -26.52 9.01
C PRO A 79 -14.93 -27.00 10.29
N ARG A 80 -16.27 -27.02 10.29
CA ARG A 80 -17.13 -27.43 11.42
C ARG A 80 -17.66 -28.87 11.34
N GLY A 81 -17.21 -29.67 10.38
CA GLY A 81 -17.73 -31.02 10.12
C GLY A 81 -16.84 -32.14 10.68
N ASP A 82 -17.47 -33.29 10.95
CA ASP A 82 -16.80 -34.50 11.42
C ASP A 82 -15.93 -35.14 10.32
N GLN A 83 -14.90 -35.86 10.77
CA GLN A 83 -13.68 -36.26 10.08
C GLN A 83 -13.80 -36.73 8.61
N GLY A 84 -13.43 -35.84 7.69
CA GLY A 84 -12.79 -36.19 6.43
C GLY A 84 -11.49 -35.39 6.34
N SER A 85 -10.34 -36.07 6.23
CA SER A 85 -8.98 -35.50 6.24
C SER A 85 -8.93 -34.05 5.74
N VAL A 86 -8.78 -33.09 6.66
CA VAL A 86 -8.65 -31.68 6.33
C VAL A 86 -7.47 -31.56 5.37
N LYS A 87 -7.73 -31.06 4.16
CA LYS A 87 -6.72 -31.01 3.11
C LYS A 87 -5.50 -30.22 3.59
N GLY A 88 -4.29 -30.76 3.40
CA GLY A 88 -3.05 -30.20 3.96
C GLY A 88 -2.81 -28.72 3.64
N TYR A 89 -3.23 -28.23 2.47
CA TYR A 89 -3.11 -26.82 2.11
C TYR A 89 -3.94 -25.89 3.00
N ILE A 90 -5.04 -26.37 3.60
CA ILE A 90 -5.86 -25.60 4.54
C ILE A 90 -5.04 -25.38 5.82
N HIS A 91 -4.35 -26.40 6.32
CA HIS A 91 -3.45 -26.25 7.47
C HIS A 91 -2.30 -25.29 7.18
N VAL A 92 -1.69 -25.37 6.00
CA VAL A 92 -0.65 -24.41 5.58
C VAL A 92 -1.21 -22.98 5.58
N THR A 93 -2.38 -22.78 4.99
CA THR A 93 -3.04 -21.46 4.95
C THR A 93 -3.37 -20.95 6.37
N GLN A 94 -3.86 -21.82 7.27
CA GLN A 94 -4.11 -21.49 8.67
C GLN A 94 -2.83 -21.04 9.39
N SER A 95 -1.75 -21.83 9.31
CA SER A 95 -0.49 -21.53 9.97
C SER A 95 0.09 -20.19 9.51
N PHE A 96 0.12 -19.94 8.20
CA PHE A 96 0.65 -18.70 7.65
C PHE A 96 -0.24 -17.47 7.96
N CYS A 97 -1.57 -17.62 7.97
CA CYS A 97 -2.46 -16.54 8.40
C CYS A 97 -2.33 -16.22 9.90
N ILE A 98 -2.15 -17.23 10.76
CA ILE A 98 -1.90 -17.03 12.20
C ILE A 98 -0.55 -16.32 12.39
N LEU A 99 0.49 -16.77 11.69
CA LEU A 99 1.80 -16.15 11.73
C LEU A 99 1.75 -14.69 11.29
N ALA A 100 1.00 -14.39 10.21
CA ALA A 100 0.76 -13.01 9.75
C ALA A 100 0.03 -12.17 10.81
N ALA A 101 -0.96 -12.74 11.50
CA ALA A 101 -1.67 -12.04 12.57
C ALA A 101 -0.76 -11.73 13.77
N LEU A 102 0.12 -12.66 14.16
CA LEU A 102 1.11 -12.45 15.22
C LEU A 102 2.10 -11.33 14.86
N TRP A 103 2.64 -11.34 13.63
CA TRP A 103 3.51 -10.28 13.16
C TRP A 103 2.80 -8.92 13.07
N GLY A 104 1.54 -8.91 12.61
CA GLY A 104 0.70 -7.71 12.56
C GLY A 104 0.41 -7.15 13.96
N LEU A 105 0.15 -8.00 14.94
CA LEU A 105 -0.05 -7.62 16.34
C LEU A 105 1.22 -6.97 16.91
N ILE A 106 2.37 -7.62 16.72
CA ILE A 106 3.68 -7.08 17.15
C ILE A 106 3.91 -5.70 16.50
N SER A 107 3.63 -5.55 15.20
CA SER A 107 3.74 -4.26 14.51
C SER A 107 2.87 -3.17 15.15
N VAL A 108 1.57 -3.45 15.35
CA VAL A 108 0.64 -2.50 15.98
C VAL A 108 1.07 -2.15 17.40
N SER A 109 1.51 -3.13 18.21
CA SER A 109 1.98 -2.88 19.58
C SER A 109 3.18 -1.93 19.62
N PHE A 110 4.18 -2.12 18.75
CA PHE A 110 5.33 -1.20 18.67
C PHE A 110 4.94 0.20 18.17
N LEU A 111 3.95 0.31 17.27
CA LEU A 111 3.41 1.60 16.84
C LEU A 111 2.66 2.30 17.98
N VAL A 112 1.82 1.59 18.73
CA VAL A 112 1.09 2.15 19.90
C VAL A 112 2.08 2.61 20.98
N MET A 113 3.09 1.79 21.31
CA MET A 113 4.13 2.19 22.27
C MET A 113 4.89 3.43 21.80
N SER A 114 5.10 3.59 20.49
CA SER A 114 5.74 4.78 19.91
C SER A 114 4.88 6.06 19.97
N CYS A 115 3.58 5.93 20.25
CA CYS A 115 2.67 7.05 20.47
C CYS A 115 2.63 7.50 21.94
N ILE A 116 3.22 6.73 22.86
CA ILE A 116 3.26 7.03 24.29
C ILE A 116 4.68 7.54 24.65
N PRO A 117 4.85 8.84 24.94
CA PRO A 117 6.16 9.43 25.21
C PRO A 117 6.86 8.85 26.45
N SER A 118 6.11 8.32 27.41
CA SER A 118 6.62 7.77 28.67
C SER A 118 7.19 6.35 28.57
N LEU A 119 6.89 5.61 27.49
CA LEU A 119 7.31 4.21 27.29
C LEU A 119 8.36 4.05 26.17
N SER A 120 8.69 5.12 25.46
CA SER A 120 9.50 5.05 24.24
C SER A 120 11.00 5.23 24.52
N ALA A 121 11.80 4.18 24.29
CA ALA A 121 13.23 4.33 24.03
C ALA A 121 13.45 4.93 22.61
N PRO A 122 14.50 5.74 22.38
CA PRO A 122 14.62 6.51 21.16
C PRO A 122 14.73 5.63 19.90
N GLY A 123 13.82 5.83 18.94
CA GLY A 123 13.99 5.48 17.52
C GLY A 123 13.85 4.01 17.09
N ARG A 124 13.97 3.01 17.98
CA ARG A 124 13.97 1.58 17.57
C ARG A 124 12.58 0.98 17.33
N GLY A 125 11.55 1.42 18.04
CA GLY A 125 10.20 0.83 17.95
C GLY A 125 9.58 0.87 16.55
N PRO A 126 9.53 2.04 15.87
CA PRO A 126 8.96 2.14 14.54
C PRO A 126 9.70 1.32 13.47
N ILE A 127 11.03 1.16 13.59
CA ILE A 127 11.84 0.35 12.67
C ILE A 127 11.47 -1.14 12.81
N VAL A 128 11.32 -1.62 14.04
CA VAL A 128 10.88 -3.00 14.31
C VAL A 128 9.48 -3.23 13.77
N SER A 129 8.55 -2.28 13.95
CA SER A 129 7.20 -2.35 13.37
C SER A 129 7.22 -2.46 11.84
N THR A 130 8.10 -1.73 11.16
CA THR A 130 8.23 -1.84 9.71
C THR A 130 8.63 -3.25 9.28
N PHE A 131 9.66 -3.83 9.89
CA PHE A 131 10.10 -5.20 9.56
C PHE A 131 9.01 -6.23 9.85
N THR A 132 8.29 -6.09 10.96
CA THR A 132 7.20 -7.02 11.30
C THR A 132 5.97 -6.83 10.42
N ALA A 133 5.67 -5.63 9.94
CA ALA A 133 4.62 -5.39 8.94
C ALA A 133 4.95 -6.07 7.59
N PHE A 134 6.20 -5.99 7.13
CA PHE A 134 6.64 -6.73 5.92
C PHE A 134 6.59 -8.25 6.12
N ALA A 135 7.02 -8.75 7.28
CA ALA A 135 6.92 -10.17 7.62
C ALA A 135 5.46 -10.65 7.64
N ALA A 136 4.53 -9.84 8.14
CA ALA A 136 3.10 -10.10 8.11
C ALA A 136 2.56 -10.17 6.68
N ALA A 137 2.91 -9.20 5.83
CA ALA A 137 2.51 -9.16 4.43
C ALA A 137 3.02 -10.38 3.63
N LEU A 138 4.29 -10.75 3.79
CA LEU A 138 4.87 -11.90 3.11
C LEU A 138 4.20 -13.21 3.55
N SER A 139 4.00 -13.37 4.86
CA SER A 139 3.32 -14.56 5.43
C SER A 139 1.89 -14.68 4.90
N LEU A 140 1.16 -13.57 4.84
CA LEU A 140 -0.20 -13.56 4.34
C LEU A 140 -0.26 -13.81 2.82
N THR A 141 0.68 -13.25 2.05
CA THR A 141 0.79 -13.50 0.60
C THR A 141 0.96 -15.00 0.32
N VAL A 142 1.84 -15.68 1.07
CA VAL A 142 2.03 -17.13 0.93
C VAL A 142 0.72 -17.88 1.21
N ALA A 143 0.01 -17.52 2.29
CA ALA A 143 -1.28 -18.13 2.62
C ALA A 143 -2.31 -17.96 1.50
N MET A 144 -2.46 -16.74 0.98
CA MET A 144 -3.43 -16.43 -0.06
C MET A 144 -3.09 -17.15 -1.37
N VAL A 145 -1.82 -17.18 -1.76
CA VAL A 145 -1.37 -17.86 -2.98
C VAL A 145 -1.59 -19.37 -2.88
N VAL A 146 -1.19 -20.01 -1.77
CA VAL A 146 -1.41 -21.46 -1.57
C VAL A 146 -2.90 -21.79 -1.63
N TYR A 147 -3.75 -21.00 -0.98
CA TYR A 147 -5.20 -21.21 -1.00
C TYR A 147 -5.78 -21.10 -2.42
N THR A 148 -5.37 -20.09 -3.20
CA THR A 148 -5.85 -19.93 -4.59
C THR A 148 -5.44 -21.08 -5.49
N VAL A 149 -4.15 -21.44 -5.49
CA VAL A 149 -3.60 -22.45 -6.40
C VAL A 149 -4.22 -23.82 -6.14
N GLU A 150 -4.33 -24.21 -4.87
CA GLU A 150 -4.86 -25.52 -4.50
C GLU A 150 -6.39 -25.63 -4.63
N ARG A 151 -7.12 -24.50 -4.58
CA ARG A 151 -8.54 -24.46 -4.91
C ARG A 151 -8.80 -24.46 -6.41
N TRP A 152 -7.93 -23.82 -7.20
CA TRP A 152 -8.06 -23.78 -8.65
C TRP A 152 -7.84 -25.15 -9.32
N LYS A 153 -7.04 -26.02 -8.69
CA LYS A 153 -6.80 -27.40 -9.17
C LYS A 153 -7.99 -28.35 -9.00
N GLN A 154 -9.00 -27.99 -8.20
CA GLN A 154 -10.10 -28.90 -7.90
C GLN A 154 -11.09 -28.91 -9.07
N PRO A 155 -11.47 -30.10 -9.60
CA PRO A 155 -12.39 -30.20 -10.73
C PRO A 155 -13.75 -29.63 -10.33
N GLY A 156 -14.23 -28.65 -11.11
CA GLY A 156 -15.56 -28.10 -10.96
C GLY A 156 -16.61 -29.11 -11.41
N HIS A 157 -17.66 -29.30 -10.61
CA HIS A 157 -18.84 -30.04 -11.06
C HIS A 157 -19.75 -29.12 -11.88
N PRO A 158 -20.33 -29.59 -13.00
CA PRO A 158 -21.09 -28.76 -13.93
C PRO A 158 -22.40 -28.17 -13.35
N GLN A 159 -22.86 -28.66 -12.19
CA GLN A 159 -24.06 -28.16 -11.50
C GLN A 159 -23.75 -27.27 -10.28
N ILE A 160 -22.48 -27.06 -9.94
CA ILE A 160 -22.08 -26.31 -8.74
C ILE A 160 -21.12 -25.21 -9.16
N GLN A 161 -21.60 -23.97 -9.14
CA GLN A 161 -20.78 -22.80 -9.39
C GLN A 161 -20.02 -22.46 -8.11
N SER A 162 -18.70 -22.34 -8.19
CA SER A 162 -17.87 -22.06 -7.02
C SER A 162 -17.07 -20.77 -7.21
N PHE A 163 -17.03 -19.95 -6.17
CA PHE A 163 -16.36 -18.65 -6.20
C PHE A 163 -15.68 -18.32 -4.88
N PHE A 164 -14.62 -17.52 -4.97
CA PHE A 164 -13.99 -16.92 -3.81
C PHE A 164 -14.89 -15.82 -3.27
N SER A 165 -15.04 -15.78 -1.94
CA SER A 165 -15.96 -14.88 -1.27
C SER A 165 -15.23 -13.78 -0.48
N TRP A 166 -15.96 -12.90 0.18
CA TRP A 166 -15.46 -11.62 0.70
C TRP A 166 -14.32 -11.76 1.72
N SER A 167 -14.32 -12.81 2.56
CA SER A 167 -13.26 -13.04 3.54
C SER A 167 -11.91 -13.30 2.88
N PHE A 168 -11.92 -13.96 1.71
CA PHE A 168 -10.71 -14.18 0.92
C PHE A 168 -10.17 -12.86 0.36
N TYR A 169 -11.04 -11.98 -0.14
CA TYR A 169 -10.61 -10.65 -0.60
C TYR A 169 -10.08 -9.78 0.55
N LEU A 170 -10.65 -9.89 1.75
CA LEU A 170 -10.13 -9.22 2.95
C LEU A 170 -8.70 -9.66 3.29
N GLY A 171 -8.32 -10.92 3.03
CA GLY A 171 -6.93 -11.39 3.16
C GLY A 171 -5.96 -10.68 2.21
N TRP A 172 -6.37 -10.47 0.96
CA TRP A 172 -5.58 -9.67 -0.01
C TRP A 172 -5.52 -8.19 0.37
N VAL A 173 -6.64 -7.61 0.80
CA VAL A 173 -6.69 -6.23 1.29
C VAL A 173 -5.75 -6.04 2.49
N SER A 174 -5.76 -6.97 3.44
CA SER A 174 -4.86 -6.97 4.59
C SER A 174 -3.38 -7.04 4.17
N THR A 175 -3.05 -7.84 3.15
CA THR A 175 -1.68 -7.90 2.60
C THR A 175 -1.22 -6.54 2.10
N VAL A 176 -2.06 -5.85 1.33
CA VAL A 176 -1.76 -4.49 0.82
C VAL A 176 -1.61 -3.50 1.97
N LEU A 177 -2.50 -3.55 2.96
CA LEU A 177 -2.45 -2.66 4.13
C LEU A 177 -1.18 -2.86 4.96
N PHE A 178 -0.71 -4.10 5.14
CA PHE A 178 0.56 -4.38 5.82
C PHE A 178 1.78 -3.95 5.00
N LEU A 179 1.75 -4.05 3.66
CA LEU A 179 2.80 -3.49 2.80
C LEU A 179 2.85 -1.95 2.88
N CYS A 180 1.68 -1.29 2.89
CA CYS A 180 1.59 0.16 3.07
C CYS A 180 2.13 0.59 4.43
N ALA A 181 1.79 -0.14 5.50
CA ALA A 181 2.32 0.08 6.83
C ALA A 181 3.84 -0.11 6.90
N GLY A 182 4.39 -1.16 6.27
CA GLY A 182 5.83 -1.39 6.20
C GLY A 182 6.56 -0.33 5.37
N SER A 183 5.97 0.15 4.28
CA SER A 183 6.56 1.21 3.44
C SER A 183 6.63 2.58 4.14
N SER A 184 5.85 2.73 5.22
CA SER A 184 5.93 3.87 6.09
C SER A 184 7.17 3.69 6.99
N LEU A 185 8.37 4.17 6.59
CA LEU A 185 9.62 4.16 7.40
C LEU A 185 9.92 5.56 8.02
N PRO A 186 10.42 5.68 9.28
CA PRO A 186 10.55 6.98 9.97
C PRO A 186 11.74 7.83 9.54
N GLY A 187 12.52 7.38 8.55
CA GLY A 187 13.80 7.98 8.19
C GLY A 187 13.75 9.03 7.07
N MET A 188 12.62 9.21 6.40
CA MET A 188 12.51 10.08 5.22
C MET A 188 11.18 10.83 5.28
N GLY A 189 11.21 12.16 5.18
CA GLY A 189 10.04 13.02 5.39
C GLY A 189 8.77 12.58 4.64
N VAL A 190 7.59 12.89 5.19
CA VAL A 190 6.26 12.47 4.70
C VAL A 190 6.10 12.57 3.18
N LYS A 191 6.63 13.64 2.57
CA LYS A 191 6.72 13.83 1.12
C LYS A 191 7.39 12.65 0.41
N ARG A 192 8.55 12.21 0.90
CA ARG A 192 9.36 11.14 0.31
C ARG A 192 8.72 9.76 0.52
N SER A 193 8.02 9.57 1.64
CA SER A 193 7.20 8.37 1.88
C SER A 193 6.03 8.29 0.90
N LEU A 194 5.29 9.39 0.71
CA LEU A 194 4.19 9.46 -0.28
C LEU A 194 4.69 9.25 -1.71
N GLN A 195 5.83 9.85 -2.08
CA GLN A 195 6.46 9.65 -3.39
C GLN A 195 6.92 8.20 -3.60
N SER A 196 7.52 7.59 -2.58
CA SER A 196 7.92 6.18 -2.62
C SER A 196 6.71 5.24 -2.74
N GLY A 197 5.68 5.45 -1.92
CA GLY A 197 4.44 4.69 -1.97
C GLY A 197 3.70 4.84 -3.30
N GLY A 198 3.59 6.07 -3.83
CA GLY A 198 3.01 6.34 -5.14
C GLY A 198 3.78 5.65 -6.27
N THR A 199 5.11 5.64 -6.20
CA THR A 199 5.96 4.94 -7.19
C THR A 199 5.75 3.42 -7.14
N LEU A 200 5.66 2.83 -5.93
CA LEU A 200 5.41 1.40 -5.76
C LEU A 200 4.02 0.99 -6.27
N LEU A 201 2.99 1.77 -5.92
CA LEU A 201 1.62 1.55 -6.39
C LEU A 201 1.53 1.69 -7.92
N GLY A 202 2.22 2.69 -8.49
CA GLY A 202 2.32 2.86 -9.94
C GLY A 202 3.03 1.70 -10.63
N PHE A 203 4.08 1.14 -10.02
CA PHE A 203 4.76 -0.06 -10.52
C PHE A 203 3.84 -1.29 -10.52
N LEU A 204 3.12 -1.52 -9.42
CA LEU A 204 2.15 -2.61 -9.30
C LEU A 204 1.02 -2.46 -10.34
N ALA A 205 0.47 -1.25 -10.50
CA ALA A 205 -0.52 -0.94 -11.53
C ALA A 205 0.02 -1.26 -12.93
N ASN A 206 1.25 -0.84 -13.23
CA ASN A 206 1.88 -1.10 -14.52
C ASN A 206 2.04 -2.60 -14.82
N ILE A 207 2.51 -3.40 -13.86
CA ILE A 207 2.61 -4.86 -14.03
C ILE A 207 1.23 -5.46 -14.34
N LEU A 208 0.21 -5.08 -13.57
CA LEU A 208 -1.14 -5.60 -13.76
C LEU A 208 -1.74 -5.18 -15.11
N THR A 209 -1.53 -3.93 -15.55
CA THR A 209 -1.99 -3.46 -16.86
C THR A 209 -1.27 -4.18 -18.01
N ILE A 210 0.05 -4.35 -17.94
CA ILE A 210 0.83 -5.07 -18.96
C ILE A 210 0.38 -6.54 -19.02
N LEU A 211 0.26 -7.18 -17.85
CA LEU A 211 -0.16 -8.56 -17.73
C LEU A 211 -1.58 -8.74 -18.29
N SER A 212 -2.51 -7.86 -17.94
CA SER A 212 -3.87 -7.84 -18.48
C SER A 212 -3.85 -7.70 -20.01
N THR A 213 -3.08 -6.75 -20.55
CA THR A 213 -3.05 -6.44 -21.99
C THR A 213 -2.40 -7.54 -22.83
N ALA A 214 -1.34 -8.17 -22.32
CA ALA A 214 -0.55 -9.15 -23.07
C ALA A 214 -1.17 -10.55 -23.09
N THR A 215 -2.10 -10.85 -22.18
CA THR A 215 -2.58 -12.21 -21.95
C THR A 215 -3.93 -12.47 -22.62
N ASN A 216 -4.10 -13.69 -23.11
CA ASN A 216 -5.27 -14.10 -23.88
C ASN A 216 -6.40 -14.68 -23.02
N TYR A 217 -6.46 -14.35 -21.73
CA TYR A 217 -7.40 -14.91 -20.75
C TYR A 217 -8.32 -13.82 -20.17
N TRP A 218 -8.92 -13.02 -21.05
CA TRP A 218 -9.94 -12.05 -20.64
C TRP A 218 -11.27 -12.73 -20.40
N ILE A 219 -11.62 -13.63 -21.31
CA ILE A 219 -12.85 -14.42 -21.25
C ILE A 219 -12.55 -15.89 -21.55
N ARG A 220 -13.34 -16.79 -20.97
CA ARG A 220 -13.31 -18.24 -21.20
C ARG A 220 -14.71 -18.72 -21.58
N TYR A 221 -14.77 -19.69 -22.47
CA TYR A 221 -15.99 -20.41 -22.86
C TYR A 221 -15.66 -21.90 -22.95
N SER A 222 -16.68 -22.75 -23.10
CA SER A 222 -16.54 -24.22 -23.04
C SER A 222 -15.53 -24.82 -24.04
N GLY A 223 -15.26 -24.11 -25.15
CA GLY A 223 -14.36 -24.55 -26.22
C GLY A 223 -13.05 -23.76 -26.36
N GLY A 224 -12.75 -22.83 -25.45
CA GLY A 224 -11.57 -21.96 -25.63
C GLY A 224 -11.47 -20.76 -24.68
N HIS A 225 -10.48 -19.92 -24.95
CA HIS A 225 -10.27 -18.66 -24.25
C HIS A 225 -9.98 -17.55 -25.24
N SER A 226 -10.41 -16.34 -24.91
CA SER A 226 -10.21 -15.18 -25.77
C SER A 226 -9.64 -14.00 -24.97
N GLY A 227 -8.70 -13.32 -25.61
CA GLY A 227 -8.01 -12.15 -25.12
C GLY A 227 -8.47 -10.87 -25.82
N LEU A 228 -7.62 -9.87 -25.73
CA LEU A 228 -7.81 -8.60 -26.41
C LEU A 228 -7.34 -8.65 -27.88
N TRP A 229 -6.37 -9.51 -28.19
CA TRP A 229 -5.74 -9.58 -29.52
C TRP A 229 -6.01 -10.92 -30.23
N GLN A 230 -6.03 -12.00 -29.45
CA GLN A 230 -6.10 -13.36 -29.97
C GLN A 230 -7.19 -14.16 -29.27
N GLU A 231 -7.79 -15.05 -30.04
CA GLU A 231 -8.74 -16.05 -29.57
C GLU A 231 -8.19 -17.44 -29.86
N CYS A 232 -8.21 -18.29 -28.82
CA CYS A 232 -7.65 -19.64 -28.87
C CYS A 232 -8.75 -20.66 -28.59
N SER A 233 -9.01 -21.54 -29.57
CA SER A 233 -9.96 -22.64 -29.48
C SER A 233 -9.33 -23.94 -29.95
N GLY A 234 -9.55 -25.04 -29.22
CA GLY A 234 -9.05 -26.37 -29.60
C GLY A 234 -7.52 -26.48 -29.77
N GLY A 235 -6.74 -25.64 -29.06
CA GLY A 235 -5.28 -25.63 -29.16
C GLY A 235 -4.71 -24.77 -30.30
N THR A 236 -5.57 -24.12 -31.10
CA THR A 236 -5.15 -23.22 -32.18
C THR A 236 -5.51 -21.78 -31.82
N CYS A 237 -4.56 -20.86 -31.92
CA CYS A 237 -4.77 -19.43 -31.66
C CYS A 237 -4.85 -18.65 -32.97
N SER A 238 -5.89 -17.83 -33.10
CA SER A 238 -6.11 -16.97 -34.27
C SER A 238 -6.30 -15.51 -33.82
N ASN A 239 -5.96 -14.56 -34.69
CA ASN A 239 -6.16 -13.14 -34.40
C ASN A 239 -7.64 -12.78 -34.52
N ILE A 240 -8.14 -12.01 -33.55
CA ILE A 240 -9.55 -11.58 -33.55
C ILE A 240 -9.74 -10.53 -34.65
N PRO A 241 -10.78 -10.63 -35.50
CA PRO A 241 -11.05 -9.63 -36.52
C PRO A 241 -11.30 -8.26 -35.88
N CYS A 242 -10.85 -7.20 -36.55
CA CYS A 242 -10.89 -5.84 -36.01
C CYS A 242 -12.35 -5.38 -35.82
N GLN A 243 -12.82 -5.42 -34.58
CA GLN A 243 -14.13 -4.92 -34.19
C GLN A 243 -13.94 -3.63 -33.40
N THR A 244 -14.71 -2.59 -33.74
CA THR A 244 -14.51 -1.20 -33.27
C THR A 244 -14.34 -1.09 -31.76
N MET A 245 -15.19 -1.76 -30.98
CA MET A 245 -15.14 -1.72 -29.51
C MET A 245 -13.91 -2.44 -28.94
N LEU A 246 -13.48 -3.55 -29.56
CA LEU A 246 -12.31 -4.31 -29.12
C LEU A 246 -11.02 -3.55 -29.44
N ALA A 247 -10.98 -2.90 -30.61
CA ALA A 247 -9.87 -2.05 -31.03
C ALA A 247 -9.72 -0.81 -30.13
N VAL A 248 -10.83 -0.18 -29.74
CA VAL A 248 -10.83 0.92 -28.77
C VAL A 248 -10.32 0.46 -27.40
N THR A 249 -10.83 -0.66 -26.87
CA THR A 249 -10.30 -1.24 -25.63
C THR A 249 -8.81 -1.55 -25.73
N GLY A 250 -8.36 -2.16 -26.83
CA GLY A 250 -6.95 -2.41 -27.15
C GLY A 250 -6.09 -1.15 -27.07
N ALA A 251 -6.50 -0.10 -27.80
CA ALA A 251 -5.79 1.17 -27.82
C ALA A 251 -5.74 1.83 -26.44
N CYS A 252 -6.87 1.86 -25.71
CA CYS A 252 -6.92 2.44 -24.36
C CYS A 252 -6.02 1.68 -23.37
N MET A 253 -5.96 0.35 -23.44
CA MET A 253 -5.07 -0.46 -22.58
C MET A 253 -3.59 -0.19 -22.87
N VAL A 254 -3.21 -0.10 -24.14
CA VAL A 254 -1.82 0.21 -24.55
C VAL A 254 -1.43 1.63 -24.14
N LEU A 255 -2.32 2.60 -24.34
CA LEU A 255 -2.09 3.98 -23.89
C LEU A 255 -2.00 4.06 -22.36
N ALA A 256 -2.84 3.33 -21.62
CA ALA A 256 -2.77 3.25 -20.16
C ALA A 256 -1.45 2.65 -19.67
N ALA A 257 -0.96 1.58 -20.32
CA ALA A 257 0.34 1.00 -20.03
C ALA A 257 1.47 2.01 -20.30
N GLY A 258 1.42 2.70 -21.44
CA GLY A 258 2.38 3.75 -21.80
C GLY A 258 2.40 4.90 -20.78
N CYS A 259 1.22 5.43 -20.43
CA CYS A 259 1.07 6.46 -19.40
C CYS A 259 1.61 5.98 -18.04
N SER A 260 1.33 4.73 -17.66
CA SER A 260 1.85 4.15 -16.40
C SER A 260 3.37 4.07 -16.39
N ILE A 261 4.00 3.66 -17.49
CA ILE A 261 5.46 3.63 -17.62
C ILE A 261 6.04 5.04 -17.50
N VAL A 262 5.47 6.02 -18.19
CA VAL A 262 5.92 7.42 -18.09
C VAL A 262 5.75 7.93 -16.65
N GLY A 263 4.60 7.68 -16.02
CA GLY A 263 4.34 8.03 -14.62
C GLY A 263 5.32 7.38 -13.65
N LEU A 264 5.67 6.11 -13.86
CA LEU A 264 6.66 5.39 -13.08
C LEU A 264 8.07 5.99 -13.25
N VAL A 265 8.50 6.26 -14.49
CA VAL A 265 9.80 6.89 -14.76
C VAL A 265 9.87 8.26 -14.09
N MET A 266 8.81 9.06 -14.18
CA MET A 266 8.75 10.35 -13.47
C MET A 266 8.78 10.19 -11.95
N GLY A 267 8.05 9.22 -11.39
CA GLY A 267 8.07 8.91 -9.96
C GLY A 267 9.47 8.52 -9.46
N LEU A 268 10.17 7.66 -10.21
CA LEU A 268 11.56 7.28 -9.93
C LEU A 268 12.51 8.48 -10.06
N ARG A 269 12.33 9.34 -11.07
CA ARG A 269 13.13 10.57 -11.23
C ARG A 269 12.95 11.50 -10.04
N ILE A 270 11.72 11.69 -9.55
CA ILE A 270 11.42 12.51 -8.37
C ILE A 270 12.08 11.93 -7.11
N LEU A 271 12.15 10.60 -6.99
CA LEU A 271 12.80 9.96 -5.84
C LEU A 271 14.33 10.12 -5.85
N CYS A 272 14.93 10.19 -7.04
CA CYS A 272 16.38 10.34 -7.26
C CYS A 272 16.86 11.79 -7.34
N GLN A 273 16.03 12.74 -7.78
CA GLN A 273 16.41 14.15 -7.95
C GLN A 273 15.65 15.04 -6.95
N GLU A 274 16.40 15.55 -5.98
CA GLU A 274 15.93 16.37 -4.87
C GLU A 274 15.82 17.83 -5.33
N GLY A 275 14.73 18.22 -6.00
CA GLY A 275 14.56 19.64 -6.37
C GLY A 275 13.43 20.05 -7.31
N ASP A 276 12.69 19.15 -7.97
CA ASP A 276 11.71 19.56 -9.00
C ASP A 276 10.24 19.28 -8.63
N SER A 277 9.38 20.27 -8.89
CA SER A 277 7.94 20.30 -8.54
C SER A 277 7.06 19.51 -9.52
N ARG A 278 7.55 18.36 -9.99
CA ARG A 278 6.88 17.52 -11.01
C ARG A 278 5.84 16.55 -10.46
N GLY A 279 5.51 16.66 -9.17
CA GLY A 279 4.50 15.82 -8.49
C GLY A 279 3.13 15.94 -9.16
N ARG A 280 2.69 17.17 -9.46
CA ARG A 280 1.42 17.43 -10.15
C ARG A 280 1.33 16.79 -11.53
N THR A 281 2.38 16.90 -12.34
CA THR A 281 2.41 16.27 -13.67
C THR A 281 2.38 14.75 -13.60
N THR A 282 3.14 14.17 -12.65
CA THR A 282 3.16 12.71 -12.42
C THR A 282 1.80 12.20 -12.00
N SER A 283 1.13 12.94 -11.11
CA SER A 283 -0.22 12.62 -10.69
C SER A 283 -1.24 12.69 -11.84
N ALA A 284 -1.22 13.74 -12.65
CA ALA A 284 -2.11 13.88 -13.80
C ALA A 284 -1.97 12.70 -14.78
N ILE A 285 -0.74 12.21 -14.98
CA ILE A 285 -0.46 11.03 -15.81
C ILE A 285 -1.11 9.75 -15.23
N PHE A 286 -1.03 9.54 -13.90
CA PHE A 286 -1.66 8.40 -13.25
C PHE A 286 -3.20 8.47 -13.23
N PHE A 287 -3.78 9.67 -13.13
CA PHE A 287 -5.23 9.85 -13.29
C PHE A 287 -5.68 9.62 -14.73
N LEU A 288 -4.92 10.10 -15.72
CA LEU A 288 -5.17 9.82 -17.13
C LEU A 288 -5.11 8.32 -17.41
N CYS A 289 -4.12 7.61 -16.84
CA CYS A 289 -4.06 6.15 -16.90
C CYS A 289 -5.32 5.50 -16.30
N GLY A 290 -5.73 5.93 -15.10
CA GLY A 290 -6.94 5.43 -14.44
C GLY A 290 -8.20 5.64 -15.30
N LEU A 291 -8.33 6.79 -15.96
CA LEU A 291 -9.44 7.09 -16.86
C LEU A 291 -9.42 6.19 -18.10
N LEU A 292 -8.25 6.00 -18.72
CA LEU A 292 -8.09 5.11 -19.87
C LEU A 292 -8.42 3.65 -19.52
N LEU A 293 -7.97 3.18 -18.34
CA LEU A 293 -8.34 1.86 -17.82
C LEU A 293 -9.84 1.75 -17.59
N LEU A 294 -10.47 2.75 -16.98
CA LEU A 294 -11.91 2.76 -16.76
C LEU A 294 -12.68 2.63 -18.09
N ILE A 295 -12.31 3.41 -19.10
CA ILE A 295 -12.92 3.37 -20.44
C ILE A 295 -12.71 1.99 -21.09
N ALA A 296 -11.50 1.45 -21.04
CA ALA A 296 -11.17 0.15 -21.61
C ALA A 296 -12.00 -0.98 -20.97
N MET A 297 -12.00 -1.04 -19.63
CA MET A 297 -12.63 -2.10 -18.88
C MET A 297 -14.16 -2.03 -19.01
N THR A 298 -14.75 -0.85 -18.81
CA THR A 298 -16.21 -0.67 -18.97
C THR A 298 -16.68 -0.96 -20.39
N GLY A 299 -15.95 -0.51 -21.41
CA GLY A 299 -16.25 -0.81 -22.80
C GLY A 299 -16.24 -2.31 -23.09
N TYR A 300 -15.26 -3.03 -22.54
CA TYR A 300 -15.19 -4.48 -22.69
C TYR A 300 -16.29 -5.23 -21.93
N THR A 301 -16.67 -4.75 -20.74
CA THR A 301 -17.79 -5.31 -19.96
C THR A 301 -19.09 -5.16 -20.72
N VAL A 302 -19.40 -3.95 -21.22
CA VAL A 302 -20.65 -3.67 -21.96
C VAL A 302 -20.75 -4.53 -23.22
N LYS A 303 -19.64 -4.71 -23.95
CA LYS A 303 -19.57 -5.56 -25.14
C LYS A 303 -20.05 -6.99 -24.87
N ASN A 304 -19.67 -7.54 -23.71
CA ASN A 304 -19.83 -8.96 -23.39
C ASN A 304 -20.96 -9.24 -22.38
N ALA A 305 -21.59 -8.21 -21.80
CA ALA A 305 -22.64 -8.34 -20.80
C ALA A 305 -23.89 -9.12 -21.28
N TRP A 306 -24.13 -9.16 -22.59
CA TRP A 306 -25.30 -9.81 -23.19
C TRP A 306 -25.03 -11.22 -23.72
N LYS A 307 -23.81 -11.76 -23.55
CA LYS A 307 -23.47 -13.12 -23.96
C LYS A 307 -23.54 -14.07 -22.76
N ASN A 308 -24.37 -15.11 -22.83
CA ASN A 308 -24.71 -16.00 -21.71
C ASN A 308 -23.73 -17.16 -21.51
N ASP A 309 -22.85 -17.38 -22.48
CA ASP A 309 -21.97 -18.53 -22.66
C ASP A 309 -20.49 -18.17 -22.41
N VAL A 310 -20.24 -17.01 -21.79
CA VAL A 310 -18.91 -16.43 -21.65
C VAL A 310 -18.62 -16.07 -20.19
N PHE A 311 -17.51 -16.57 -19.66
CA PHE A 311 -17.06 -16.33 -18.30
C PHE A 311 -15.87 -15.37 -18.29
N PHE A 312 -15.90 -14.34 -17.45
CA PHE A 312 -14.75 -13.46 -17.24
C PHE A 312 -13.60 -14.21 -16.55
N SER A 313 -12.37 -13.98 -17.00
CA SER A 313 -11.19 -14.69 -16.51
C SER A 313 -10.15 -13.72 -15.90
N TRP A 314 -9.01 -14.25 -15.48
CA TRP A 314 -8.08 -13.57 -14.58
C TRP A 314 -7.44 -12.30 -15.17
N SER A 315 -7.23 -12.25 -16.49
CA SER A 315 -6.68 -11.05 -17.15
C SER A 315 -7.64 -9.87 -17.06
N TYR A 316 -8.95 -10.12 -17.15
CA TYR A 316 -9.97 -9.09 -16.96
C TYR A 316 -9.99 -8.57 -15.52
N PHE A 317 -9.93 -9.46 -14.52
CA PHE A 317 -9.85 -9.04 -13.12
C PHE A 317 -8.56 -8.28 -12.81
N SER A 318 -7.43 -8.67 -13.42
CA SER A 318 -6.17 -7.95 -13.26
C SER A 318 -6.23 -6.51 -13.80
N GLY A 319 -6.96 -6.28 -14.91
CA GLY A 319 -7.20 -4.94 -15.46
C GLY A 319 -8.04 -4.07 -14.53
N TRP A 320 -9.11 -4.63 -13.95
CA TRP A 320 -9.92 -3.93 -12.93
C TRP A 320 -9.15 -3.64 -11.64
N LEU A 321 -8.23 -4.52 -11.26
CA LEU A 321 -7.38 -4.33 -10.09
C LEU A 321 -6.29 -3.28 -10.32
N ALA A 322 -5.82 -3.08 -11.56
CA ALA A 322 -4.85 -2.05 -11.90
C ALA A 322 -5.42 -0.62 -11.73
N LEU A 323 -6.73 -0.44 -11.93
CA LEU A 323 -7.40 0.85 -11.83
C LEU A 323 -7.26 1.51 -10.45
N PRO A 324 -7.67 0.89 -9.32
CA PRO A 324 -7.55 1.51 -8.01
C PRO A 324 -6.09 1.76 -7.64
N PHE A 325 -5.16 0.89 -8.03
CA PHE A 325 -3.73 1.13 -7.77
C PHE A 325 -3.19 2.35 -8.54
N SER A 326 -3.59 2.54 -9.80
CA SER A 326 -3.21 3.74 -10.58
C SER A 326 -3.80 5.02 -9.96
N VAL A 327 -5.07 4.98 -9.54
CA VAL A 327 -5.74 6.14 -8.92
C VAL A 327 -5.11 6.48 -7.57
N LEU A 328 -4.83 5.49 -6.72
CA LEU A 328 -4.16 5.68 -5.43
C LEU A 328 -2.74 6.24 -5.62
N ALA A 329 -1.98 5.74 -6.61
CA ALA A 329 -0.69 6.31 -6.96
C ALA A 329 -0.79 7.81 -7.32
N GLY A 330 -1.79 8.18 -8.13
CA GLY A 330 -2.09 9.57 -8.47
C GLY A 330 -2.34 10.45 -7.24
N PHE A 331 -3.15 9.97 -6.29
CA PHE A 331 -3.39 10.67 -5.01
C PHE A 331 -2.13 10.81 -4.16
N CYS A 332 -1.29 9.77 -4.05
CA CYS A 332 -0.03 9.86 -3.30
C CYS A 332 0.87 10.98 -3.84
N PHE A 333 0.98 11.13 -5.16
CA PHE A 333 1.75 12.21 -5.77
C PHE A 333 1.10 13.60 -5.62
N LEU A 334 -0.23 13.72 -5.68
CA LEU A 334 -0.91 15.00 -5.38
C LEU A 334 -0.67 15.44 -3.93
N LEU A 335 -0.83 14.52 -2.98
CA LEU A 335 -0.67 14.84 -1.56
C LEU A 335 0.78 15.25 -1.27
N ALA A 336 1.75 14.58 -1.88
CA ALA A 336 3.16 14.98 -1.78
C ALA A 336 3.43 16.39 -2.34
N ASP A 337 2.76 16.76 -3.43
CA ASP A 337 2.85 18.09 -4.06
C ASP A 337 2.20 19.18 -3.18
N MET A 338 1.02 18.90 -2.63
CA MET A 338 0.29 19.83 -1.76
C MET A 338 1.02 20.11 -0.45
N ILE A 339 1.68 19.09 0.14
CA ILE A 339 2.52 19.26 1.34
C ILE A 339 3.74 20.16 1.04
N MET A 340 4.30 20.09 -0.16
CA MET A 340 5.39 20.97 -0.56
C MET A 340 4.91 22.43 -0.65
N GLN A 341 3.79 22.66 -1.32
CA GLN A 341 3.22 24.01 -1.47
C GLN A 341 2.83 24.65 -0.14
N SER A 342 2.32 23.87 0.82
CA SER A 342 2.00 24.40 2.16
C SER A 342 3.26 24.73 2.96
N THR A 343 4.34 23.94 2.82
CA THR A 343 5.61 24.20 3.51
C THR A 343 6.29 25.48 2.97
N ASP A 344 6.28 25.67 1.64
CA ASP A 344 6.83 26.87 1.01
C ASP A 344 6.06 28.13 1.44
N ALA A 345 4.73 28.06 1.52
CA ALA A 345 3.88 29.16 1.97
C ALA A 345 4.14 29.58 3.43
N ILE A 346 4.48 28.63 4.31
CA ILE A 346 4.80 28.91 5.72
C ILE A 346 6.21 29.51 5.85
N SER A 347 7.17 29.06 5.03
CA SER A 347 8.54 29.59 5.03
C SER A 347 8.66 31.01 4.46
N GLY A 348 7.67 31.45 3.69
CA GLY A 348 7.60 32.80 3.11
C GLY A 348 7.11 33.90 4.06
N PHE A 349 6.69 33.56 5.29
CA PHE A 349 6.38 34.58 6.29
C PHE A 349 7.70 35.11 6.89
N PRO A 350 8.05 36.40 6.67
CA PRO A 350 9.21 36.98 7.33
C PRO A 350 8.94 36.98 8.83
N VAL A 351 9.73 36.20 9.56
CA VAL A 351 9.82 36.34 11.02
C VAL A 351 10.50 37.69 11.24
N CYS A 352 9.72 38.74 11.50
CA CYS A 352 10.24 40.00 12.00
C CYS A 352 10.84 39.74 13.39
N LEU A 353 12.17 39.65 13.45
CA LEU A 353 12.95 39.68 14.69
C LEU A 353 13.13 41.12 15.18
#